data_AF-A0A932ZSN7-F1
#
_entry.id   AF-A0A932ZSN7-F1
#
_cell.length_a   1.000
_cell.length_b   1.000
_cell.length_c   1.000
_cell.angle_alpha   90.00
_cell.angle_beta   90.00
_cell.angle_gamma   90.00
#
_symmetry.space_group_name_H-M   'P 1'
#
loop_
_entity.id
_entity.type
_entity.pdbx_description
1 polymer ?
#
loop_
_entity_poly.entity_id
_entity_poly.type
_entity_poly.pdbx_seq_one_letter_code
_entity_poly.pdbx_strand_id
1 'polypeptide(L)'
;MRAREGAAWRRGAWRRGAAACAVLAWLAVFGGAADEDVPEVVDVRIEGLQHLSEAYVRSRIEIRPGEPLHRARLQEDIRRLHAEGAVRSVRVEEVAAPGG
;
A
#
# COMPACT_ATOMS: atom_id res chain seq x y z
N MET A 1 38.00 -56.79 14.59
CA MET A 1 37.72 -56.90 13.15
C MET A 1 36.20 -57.03 12.98
N ARG A 2 35.56 -55.99 12.39
CA ARG A 2 34.18 -55.92 11.84
C ARG A 2 32.98 -56.15 12.78
N ALA A 3 32.55 -55.07 13.45
CA ALA A 3 31.13 -54.82 13.70
C ALA A 3 30.55 -54.07 12.48
N ARG A 4 29.64 -54.71 11.76
CA ARG A 4 28.84 -54.07 10.70
C ARG A 4 27.42 -54.61 10.75
N GLU A 5 26.62 -54.00 11.60
CA GLU A 5 25.16 -54.06 11.51
C GLU A 5 24.74 -53.04 10.45
N GLY A 6 24.76 -53.47 9.19
CA GLY A 6 24.11 -52.75 8.10
C GLY A 6 22.67 -53.22 7.99
N ALA A 7 21.77 -52.53 8.69
CA ALA A 7 20.33 -52.77 8.63
C ALA A 7 19.84 -52.61 7.18
N ALA A 8 19.59 -53.76 6.55
CA ALA A 8 18.96 -53.88 5.26
C ALA A 8 17.45 -53.69 5.40
N TRP A 9 16.94 -52.49 5.09
CA TRP A 9 15.52 -52.30 4.77
C TRP A 9 15.38 -51.99 3.29
N ARG A 10 15.28 -53.08 2.52
CA ARG A 10 14.68 -53.08 1.19
C ARG A 10 13.20 -52.67 1.31
N ARG A 11 12.74 -51.88 0.33
CA ARG A 11 11.63 -52.18 -0.61
C ARG A 11 10.82 -50.91 -0.89
N GLY A 12 10.48 -50.72 -2.17
CA GLY A 12 9.20 -50.08 -2.51
C GLY A 12 9.29 -48.88 -3.42
N ALA A 13 9.53 -49.14 -4.71
CA ALA A 13 9.21 -48.26 -5.82
C ALA A 13 7.81 -47.61 -5.68
N TRP A 14 7.75 -46.31 -5.42
CA TRP A 14 6.55 -45.49 -5.65
C TRP A 14 6.81 -44.55 -6.83
N ARG A 15 6.85 -45.16 -8.03
CA ARG A 15 6.50 -44.49 -9.29
C ARG A 15 5.01 -44.13 -9.19
N ARG A 16 4.65 -42.94 -8.71
CA ARG A 16 3.28 -42.31 -8.73
C ARG A 16 3.32 -41.10 -7.78
N GLY A 17 3.13 -39.83 -8.16
CA GLY A 17 2.71 -39.29 -9.44
C GLY A 17 3.05 -37.79 -9.54
N ALA A 18 3.53 -37.42 -10.71
CA ALA A 18 3.91 -36.08 -11.15
C ALA A 18 2.73 -35.10 -11.32
N ALA A 19 1.62 -35.27 -10.59
CA ALA A 19 0.40 -34.46 -10.73
C ALA A 19 0.36 -33.25 -9.78
N ALA A 20 1.23 -33.17 -8.78
CA ALA A 20 1.17 -32.13 -7.75
C ALA A 20 1.79 -30.77 -8.17
N CYS A 21 2.65 -30.73 -9.19
CA CYS A 21 3.34 -29.48 -9.56
C CYS A 21 2.53 -28.58 -10.51
N ALA A 22 1.56 -29.11 -11.25
CA ALA A 22 0.82 -28.32 -12.25
C ALA A 22 -0.25 -27.40 -11.63
N VAL A 23 -0.82 -27.78 -10.48
CA VAL A 23 -1.88 -27.00 -9.80
C VAL A 23 -1.29 -25.80 -9.05
N LEU A 24 -0.08 -25.91 -8.51
CA LEU A 24 0.60 -24.80 -7.83
C LEU A 24 1.12 -23.74 -8.81
N ALA A 25 1.43 -24.12 -10.05
CA ALA A 25 1.83 -23.18 -11.10
C ALA A 25 0.65 -22.29 -11.58
N TRP A 26 -0.60 -22.74 -11.42
CA TRP A 26 -1.79 -21.97 -11.80
C TRP A 26 -2.14 -20.84 -10.83
N LEU A 27 -1.70 -20.91 -9.57
CA LEU A 27 -1.99 -19.86 -8.58
C LEU A 27 -1.07 -18.63 -8.68
N ALA A 28 0.08 -18.74 -9.33
CA ALA A 28 1.02 -17.62 -9.49
C ALA A 28 0.60 -16.59 -10.57
N VAL A 29 -0.36 -16.93 -11.44
CA VAL A 29 -0.83 -16.04 -12.52
C VAL A 29 -1.98 -15.14 -12.09
N PHE A 30 -2.67 -15.44 -10.99
CA PHE A 30 -3.82 -14.64 -10.51
C PHE A 30 -3.45 -13.47 -9.58
N GLY A 31 -2.16 -13.22 -9.35
CA GLY A 31 -1.67 -12.02 -8.66
C GLY A 31 -1.51 -10.85 -9.63
N GLY A 32 -2.59 -10.44 -10.29
CA GLY A 32 -2.57 -9.20 -11.06
C GLY A 32 -2.30 -8.04 -10.10
N ALA A 33 -1.17 -7.36 -10.28
CA ALA A 33 -0.98 -6.04 -9.72
C ALA A 33 -2.09 -5.17 -10.34
N ALA A 34 -3.13 -4.89 -9.55
CA ALA A 34 -4.09 -3.88 -9.91
C ALA A 34 -3.31 -2.57 -9.98
N ASP A 35 -3.10 -2.07 -11.20
CA ASP A 35 -2.75 -0.68 -11.45
C ASP A 35 -3.99 0.10 -10.97
N GLU A 36 -4.02 0.42 -9.68
CA GLU A 36 -5.04 1.30 -9.13
C GLU A 36 -4.70 2.67 -9.71
N ASP A 37 -5.54 3.18 -10.62
CA ASP A 37 -5.47 4.55 -11.13
C ASP A 37 -5.54 5.50 -9.93
N VAL A 38 -4.38 5.80 -9.33
CA VAL A 38 -4.27 6.72 -8.20
C VAL A 38 -4.27 8.13 -8.80
N PRO A 39 -5.28 8.97 -8.51
CA PRO A 39 -5.34 10.31 -9.04
C PRO A 39 -4.12 11.11 -8.59
N GLU A 40 -3.50 11.82 -9.52
CA GLU A 40 -2.37 12.72 -9.23
C GLU A 40 -2.88 14.04 -8.67
N VAL A 41 -2.18 14.57 -7.67
CA VAL A 41 -2.48 15.88 -7.10
C VAL A 41 -1.98 16.96 -8.04
N VAL A 42 -2.89 17.66 -8.72
CA VAL A 42 -2.51 18.75 -9.63
C VAL A 42 -2.25 20.06 -8.88
N ASP A 43 -3.04 20.36 -7.85
CA ASP A 43 -2.90 21.57 -7.04
C ASP A 43 -3.44 21.34 -5.62
N VAL A 44 -2.93 22.11 -4.66
CA VAL A 44 -3.36 22.09 -3.26
C VAL A 44 -3.70 23.51 -2.82
N ARG A 45 -5.01 23.77 -2.71
CA ARG A 45 -5.56 25.06 -2.25
C ARG A 45 -5.96 24.97 -0.79
N ILE A 46 -5.54 25.96 -0.01
CA ILE A 46 -5.87 26.08 1.40
C ILE A 46 -6.76 27.31 1.57
N GLU A 47 -7.99 27.10 2.05
CA GLU A 47 -8.98 28.15 2.21
C GLU A 47 -9.56 28.16 3.63
N GLY A 48 -10.23 29.27 4.00
CA GLY A 48 -10.90 29.38 5.31
C GLY A 48 -9.98 29.68 6.49
N LEU A 49 -8.72 30.08 6.25
CA LEU A 49 -7.80 30.49 7.29
C LEU A 49 -8.21 31.86 7.87
N GLN A 50 -8.46 31.92 9.18
CA GLN A 50 -8.76 33.18 9.88
C GLN A 50 -7.59 33.64 10.77
N HIS A 51 -7.04 32.72 11.57
CA HIS A 51 -5.99 33.01 12.55
C HIS A 51 -4.68 32.24 12.30
N LEU A 52 -4.68 31.30 11.35
CA LEU A 52 -3.50 30.53 10.97
C LEU A 52 -2.89 31.08 9.69
N SER A 53 -1.57 31.02 9.58
CA SER A 53 -0.90 31.31 8.32
C SER A 53 -1.00 30.11 7.38
N GLU A 54 -1.09 30.38 6.07
CA GLU A 54 -1.07 29.32 5.06
C GLU A 54 0.23 28.51 5.13
N ALA A 55 1.36 29.19 5.36
CA ALA A 55 2.66 28.55 5.52
C ALA A 55 2.67 27.52 6.67
N TYR A 56 1.97 27.79 7.77
CA TYR A 56 1.85 26.84 8.87
C TYR A 56 1.13 25.56 8.41
N VAL A 57 -0.04 25.72 7.80
CA VAL A 57 -0.84 24.57 7.33
C VAL A 57 -0.11 23.81 6.23
N ARG A 58 0.52 24.51 5.29
CA ARG A 58 1.33 23.93 4.22
C ARG A 58 2.56 23.19 4.75
N SER A 59 3.11 23.58 5.90
CA SER A 59 4.22 22.86 6.55
C SER A 59 3.79 21.54 7.22
N ARG A 60 2.48 21.35 7.42
CA ARG A 60 1.91 20.18 8.09
C ARG A 60 1.28 19.17 7.13
N ILE A 61 1.01 19.59 5.90
CA ILE A 61 0.51 18.72 4.84
C ILE A 61 1.72 18.13 4.11
N GLU A 62 1.81 16.80 4.09
CA GLU A 62 2.91 16.10 3.41
C GLU A 62 2.66 16.01 1.90
N ILE A 63 1.39 16.02 1.49
CA ILE A 63 0.96 15.93 0.09
C ILE A 63 1.43 17.13 -0.73
N ARG A 64 2.03 16.85 -1.89
CA ARG A 64 2.51 17.86 -2.83
C ARG A 64 1.87 17.72 -4.20
N PRO A 65 1.76 18.82 -4.96
CA PRO A 65 1.44 18.75 -6.38
C PRO A 65 2.46 17.87 -7.12
N GLY A 66 1.99 17.04 -8.03
CA GLY A 66 2.80 16.08 -8.78
C GLY A 66 2.95 14.70 -8.11
N GLU A 67 2.38 14.52 -6.92
CA GLU A 67 2.42 13.23 -6.21
C GLU A 67 1.07 12.50 -6.31
N PRO A 68 1.06 11.15 -6.28
CA PRO A 68 -0.17 10.39 -6.19
C PRO A 68 -0.93 10.71 -4.89
N LEU A 69 -2.25 10.91 -5.01
CA LEU A 69 -3.12 11.19 -3.88
C LEU A 69 -3.30 9.94 -3.00
N HIS A 70 -2.45 9.82 -1.99
CA HIS A 70 -2.61 8.79 -0.97
C HIS A 70 -3.63 9.23 0.09
N ARG A 71 -4.87 8.75 -0.03
CA ARG A 71 -5.94 9.05 0.95
C ARG A 71 -5.54 8.73 2.40
N ALA A 72 -4.76 7.66 2.62
CA ALA A 72 -4.27 7.31 3.95
C ALA A 72 -3.38 8.40 4.56
N ARG A 73 -2.49 9.00 3.75
CA ARG A 73 -1.63 10.11 4.20
C ARG A 73 -2.44 11.37 4.45
N LEU A 74 -3.37 11.70 3.55
CA LEU A 74 -4.27 12.84 3.73
C LEU A 74 -5.04 12.77 5.06
N GLN A 75 -5.55 11.59 5.40
CA GLN A 75 -6.28 11.37 6.65
C GLN A 75 -5.37 11.54 7.88
N GLU A 76 -4.12 11.11 7.80
CA GLU A 76 -3.13 11.30 8.87
C GLU A 76 -2.78 12.79 9.05
N ASP A 77 -2.56 13.53 7.96
CA ASP A 77 -2.31 14.97 7.99
C ASP A 77 -3.45 15.73 8.66
N ILE A 78 -4.70 15.39 8.32
CA ILE A 78 -5.91 15.97 8.94
C ILE A 78 -5.95 15.66 10.43
N ARG A 79 -5.65 14.42 10.83
CA ARG A 79 -5.62 14.02 12.24
C ARG A 79 -4.58 14.80 13.03
N ARG A 80 -3.38 15.00 12.48
CA ARG A 80 -2.33 15.81 13.11
C ARG A 80 -2.77 17.26 13.29
N LEU A 81 -3.33 17.87 12.25
CA LEU A 81 -3.85 19.24 12.32
C LEU A 81 -4.92 19.39 13.43
N HIS A 82 -5.79 18.39 13.58
CA HIS A 82 -6.77 18.36 14.67
C HIS A 82 -6.14 18.13 16.05
N ALA A 83 -5.18 17.22 16.16
CA ALA A 83 -4.50 16.90 17.42
C ALA A 83 -3.69 18.07 17.98
N GLU A 84 -3.12 18.90 17.12
CA GLU A 84 -2.41 20.12 17.50
C GLU A 84 -3.34 21.23 18.01
N GLY A 85 -4.66 21.08 17.86
CA GLY A 85 -5.64 22.11 18.22
C GLY A 85 -5.56 23.37 17.34
N ALA A 86 -4.81 23.29 16.23
CA ALA A 86 -4.60 24.42 15.32
C ALA A 86 -5.90 24.79 14.59
N VAL A 87 -6.73 23.80 14.25
CA VAL A 87 -7.94 23.96 13.44
C VAL A 87 -9.19 23.44 14.16
N ARG A 88 -10.31 24.16 14.02
CA ARG A 88 -11.60 23.74 14.57
C ARG A 88 -12.29 22.70 13.69
N SER A 89 -12.24 22.86 12.37
CA SER A 89 -12.87 21.99 11.39
C SER A 89 -12.06 21.99 10.11
N VAL A 90 -11.78 20.79 9.57
CA VAL A 90 -11.15 20.62 8.27
C VAL A 90 -12.14 19.94 7.33
N ARG A 91 -12.28 20.47 6.12
CA ARG A 91 -13.04 19.84 5.03
C ARG A 91 -12.12 19.68 3.85
N VAL A 92 -12.11 18.48 3.28
CA VAL A 92 -11.41 18.20 2.03
C VAL A 92 -12.45 18.18 0.91
N GLU A 93 -12.15 18.89 -0.16
CA GLU A 93 -12.92 18.84 -1.39
C GLU A 93 -11.98 18.43 -2.52
N GLU A 94 -12.26 17.27 -3.13
CA GLU A 94 -11.54 16.79 -4.31
C GLU A 94 -12.22 17.40 -5.53
N VAL A 95 -11.57 18.37 -6.16
CA VAL A 95 -12.05 19.00 -7.39
C VAL A 95 -11.29 18.39 -8.56
N ALA A 96 -12.01 17.79 -9.51
CA ALA A 96 -11.40 17.29 -10.73
C ALA A 96 -10.78 18.46 -11.51
N ALA A 97 -9.45 18.46 -11.60
CA ALA A 97 -8.75 19.46 -12.40
C ALA A 97 -8.92 19.13 -13.89
N PRO A 98 -9.19 20.11 -14.76
CA PRO A 98 -9.19 19.88 -16.20
C PRO A 98 -7.78 19.46 -16.64
N GLY A 99 -7.60 18.16 -16.90
CA GLY A 99 -6.31 17.56 -17.25
C GLY A 99 -5.84 16.39 -16.38
N GLY A 100 -6.65 15.94 -15.41
CA GLY A 100 -6.48 14.65 -14.73
C GLY A 100 -7.29 13.55 -15.41
#